data_AF-A0A7T2W0T1-F1
#
_entry.id   AF-A0A7T2W0T1-F1
#
_cell.length_a   1.000
_cell.length_b   1.000
_cell.length_c   1.000
_cell.angle_alpha   90.00
_cell.angle_beta   90.00
_cell.angle_gamma   90.00
#
_symmetry.space_group_name_H-M   'P 1'
#
loop_
_entity.id
_entity.type
_entity.pdbx_description
1 polymer ?
#
loop_
_entity_poly.entity_id
_entity_poly.type
_entity_poly.pdbx_seq_one_letter_code
_entity_poly.pdbx_strand_id
1 'polypeptide(L)'
;MKNMLVISKTCDAGRLQSSPLPLGCFVVTGMGEDPEFNIAITRLLEIGCEFFATWGDYPEAEEMIDDLLLDAGDMDVVTISLSESLEDAVEFFAHGAFPGLNCVRFVLLICQDAPESLALKAISLFEREVEL
;
A
#
# COMPACT_ATOMS: atom_id res chain seq x y z
N MET A 1 15.48 8.98 -4.97
CA MET A 1 15.18 7.64 -5.54
C MET A 1 13.94 7.14 -4.84
N LYS A 2 12.86 6.84 -5.58
CA LYS A 2 11.67 6.19 -5.00
C LYS A 2 11.96 4.70 -4.91
N ASN A 3 11.93 4.15 -3.70
CA ASN A 3 12.06 2.72 -3.50
C ASN A 3 10.64 2.14 -3.53
N MET A 4 10.17 1.78 -4.72
CA MET A 4 8.97 0.97 -4.87
C MET A 4 9.38 -0.48 -4.66
N LEU A 5 8.81 -1.12 -3.64
CA LEU A 5 9.10 -2.50 -3.30
C LEU A 5 7.82 -3.32 -3.47
N VAL A 6 7.90 -4.42 -4.21
CA VAL A 6 6.78 -5.35 -4.39
C VAL A 6 7.05 -6.59 -3.55
N ILE A 7 6.18 -6.86 -2.58
CA ILE A 7 6.28 -8.01 -1.67
C ILE A 7 4.97 -8.79 -1.80
N SER A 8 5.02 -10.11 -1.95
CA SER A 8 3.81 -10.92 -2.20
C SER A 8 3.57 -11.90 -1.06
N LYS A 9 2.35 -11.91 -0.50
CA LYS A 9 1.92 -12.98 0.39
C LYS A 9 1.77 -14.25 -0.42
N THR A 10 2.53 -15.27 -0.05
CA THR A 10 2.53 -16.54 -0.79
C THR A 10 1.22 -17.28 -0.55
N CYS A 11 0.67 -17.89 -1.61
CA CYS A 11 -0.49 -18.77 -1.47
C CYS A 11 -0.10 -20.11 -0.88
N ASP A 12 -1.02 -20.74 -0.14
CA ASP A 12 -1.00 -22.18 0.08
C ASP A 12 -0.95 -22.90 -1.28
N ALA A 13 0.09 -23.73 -1.49
CA ALA A 13 0.41 -24.38 -2.76
C ALA A 13 -0.70 -25.30 -3.35
N GLY A 14 -1.83 -25.47 -2.65
CA GLY A 14 -2.94 -26.32 -3.04
C GLY A 14 -4.07 -25.65 -3.85
N ARG A 15 -4.08 -24.31 -3.99
CA ARG A 15 -5.12 -23.61 -4.77
C ARG A 15 -4.54 -22.99 -6.04
N LEU A 16 -4.78 -23.66 -7.17
CA LEU A 16 -4.65 -23.07 -8.49
C LEU A 16 -5.62 -21.87 -8.57
N GLN A 17 -5.09 -20.65 -8.60
CA GLN A 17 -5.87 -19.46 -8.92
C GLN A 17 -5.81 -19.20 -10.42
N SER A 18 -6.98 -18.99 -11.02
CA SER A 18 -7.16 -18.64 -12.43
C SER A 18 -7.24 -17.13 -12.68
N SER A 19 -7.14 -16.31 -11.64
CA SER A 19 -7.24 -14.84 -11.67
C SER A 19 -5.94 -14.21 -11.17
N PRO A 20 -5.55 -13.01 -11.63
CA PRO A 20 -4.52 -12.23 -10.93
C PRO A 20 -4.90 -12.06 -9.46
N LEU A 21 -3.89 -12.16 -8.59
CA LEU A 21 -4.02 -11.87 -7.17
C LEU A 21 -4.46 -10.41 -6.99
N PRO A 22 -5.32 -10.08 -6.01
CA PRO A 22 -5.61 -8.69 -5.67
C PRO A 22 -4.32 -7.97 -5.24
N LEU A 23 -4.20 -6.69 -5.61
CA LEU A 23 -3.07 -5.85 -5.24
C LEU A 23 -3.48 -4.86 -4.14
N GLY A 24 -2.80 -4.95 -3.00
CA GLY A 24 -2.84 -3.98 -1.92
C GLY A 24 -1.64 -3.04 -1.98
N CYS A 25 -1.87 -1.75 -1.98
CA CYS A 25 -0.87 -0.70 -1.98
C CYS A 25 -0.76 -0.07 -0.58
N PHE A 26 0.42 -0.13 0.03
CA PHE A 26 0.72 0.57 1.27
C PHE A 26 1.62 1.77 0.97
N VAL A 27 1.19 2.96 1.33
CA VAL A 27 1.85 4.22 1.00
C VAL A 27 2.37 4.85 2.28
N VAL A 28 3.69 4.91 2.41
CA VAL A 28 4.38 5.61 3.51
C VAL A 28 4.69 7.03 3.06
N THR A 29 4.16 8.01 3.77
CA THR A 29 4.33 9.44 3.52
C THR A 29 5.22 10.09 4.59
N GLY A 30 5.89 11.20 4.25
CA GLY A 30 6.56 12.06 5.23
C GLY A 30 5.69 13.25 5.63
N MET A 31 6.32 14.35 6.07
CA MET A 31 5.64 15.60 6.46
C MET A 31 5.45 16.59 5.30
N GLY A 32 5.90 16.27 4.08
CA GLY A 32 5.92 17.19 2.96
C GLY A 32 4.88 16.85 1.90
N GLU A 33 4.50 17.86 1.11
CA GLU A 33 3.86 17.62 -0.17
C GLU A 33 4.89 16.97 -1.12
N ASP A 34 4.72 15.70 -1.49
CA ASP A 34 5.49 15.07 -2.58
C ASP A 34 4.85 15.48 -3.92
N PRO A 35 5.48 16.35 -4.74
CA PRO A 35 4.88 16.85 -5.98
C PRO A 35 4.69 15.75 -7.03
N GLU A 36 5.30 14.59 -6.84
CA GLU A 36 5.12 13.41 -7.68
C GLU A 36 4.19 12.36 -7.04
N PHE A 37 3.52 12.67 -5.92
CA PHE A 37 2.59 11.78 -5.25
C PHE A 37 1.48 11.33 -6.20
N ASN A 38 0.81 12.30 -6.86
CA ASN A 38 -0.27 12.00 -7.81
C ASN A 38 0.20 11.06 -8.93
N ILE A 39 1.38 11.32 -9.49
CA ILE A 39 1.96 10.47 -10.55
C ILE A 39 2.22 9.05 -10.02
N ALA A 40 2.69 8.91 -8.78
CA ALA A 40 2.92 7.61 -8.17
C ALA A 40 1.60 6.85 -7.94
N ILE A 41 0.59 7.51 -7.37
CA ILE A 41 -0.73 6.90 -7.13
C ILE A 41 -1.41 6.52 -8.45
N THR A 42 -1.42 7.39 -9.46
CA THR A 42 -1.97 7.04 -10.78
C THR A 42 -1.32 5.79 -11.36
N ARG A 43 0.01 5.64 -11.24
CA ARG A 43 0.69 4.42 -11.68
C ARG A 43 0.30 3.19 -10.88
N LEU A 44 0.03 3.33 -9.59
CA LEU A 44 -0.44 2.22 -8.75
C LEU A 44 -1.85 1.77 -9.18
N LEU A 45 -2.72 2.71 -9.56
CA LEU A 45 -4.03 2.40 -10.13
C LEU A 45 -3.89 1.70 -11.49
N GLU A 46 -3.02 2.19 -12.37
CA GLU A 46 -2.77 1.59 -13.69
C GLU A 46 -2.26 0.13 -13.62
N ILE A 47 -1.54 -0.25 -12.56
CA ILE A 47 -1.10 -1.64 -12.34
C ILE A 47 -2.13 -2.50 -11.61
N GLY A 48 -3.29 -1.93 -11.26
CA GLY A 48 -4.44 -2.63 -10.69
C GLY A 48 -4.44 -2.71 -9.16
N CYS A 49 -3.89 -1.73 -8.44
CA CYS A 49 -4.13 -1.66 -6.99
C CYS A 49 -5.61 -1.36 -6.69
N GLU A 50 -6.23 -2.26 -5.95
CA GLU A 50 -7.65 -2.19 -5.55
C GLU A 50 -7.81 -1.76 -4.09
N PHE A 51 -6.72 -1.73 -3.32
CA PHE A 51 -6.74 -1.37 -1.91
C PHE A 51 -5.56 -0.47 -1.61
N PHE A 52 -5.79 0.66 -0.96
CA PHE A 52 -4.76 1.62 -0.55
C PHE A 52 -4.83 1.82 0.95
N ALA A 53 -3.68 1.74 1.60
CA ALA A 53 -3.49 2.21 2.97
C ALA A 53 -2.43 3.30 2.99
N THR A 54 -2.75 4.45 3.58
CA THR A 54 -1.78 5.53 3.80
C THR A 54 -1.36 5.55 5.26
N TRP A 55 -0.05 5.64 5.49
CA TRP A 55 0.54 5.87 6.80
C TRP A 55 1.59 6.97 6.72
N GLY A 56 1.58 7.88 7.68
CA GLY A 56 2.53 8.99 7.77
C GLY A 56 1.87 10.32 8.08
N ASP A 57 2.64 11.39 7.91
CA ASP A 57 2.28 12.72 8.39
C ASP A 57 1.72 13.62 7.29
N TYR A 58 1.46 13.11 6.08
CA TYR A 58 0.87 13.90 5.00
C TYR A 58 -0.66 13.92 5.12
N PRO A 59 -1.28 15.02 5.63
CA PRO A 59 -2.67 14.99 6.08
C PRO A 59 -3.69 14.82 4.95
N GLU A 60 -3.31 15.21 3.74
CA GLU A 60 -4.18 15.22 2.55
C GLU A 60 -3.95 13.98 1.66
N ALA A 61 -3.04 13.06 2.04
CA ALA A 61 -2.69 11.92 1.20
C ALA A 61 -3.87 11.02 0.84
N GLU A 62 -4.76 10.75 1.80
CA GLU A 62 -5.97 9.94 1.59
C GLU A 62 -6.96 10.66 0.65
N GLU A 63 -7.26 11.94 0.93
CA GLU A 63 -8.15 12.76 0.11
C GLU A 63 -7.65 12.89 -1.33
N MET A 64 -6.34 13.03 -1.53
CA MET A 64 -5.73 13.08 -2.86
C MET A 64 -5.85 11.75 -3.61
N ILE A 65 -5.77 10.61 -2.92
CA ILE A 65 -6.00 9.30 -3.56
C ILE A 65 -7.48 9.19 -3.94
N ASP A 66 -8.39 9.56 -3.04
CA ASP A 66 -9.83 9.53 -3.29
C ASP A 66 -10.23 10.40 -4.50
N ASP A 67 -9.67 11.61 -4.61
CA ASP A 67 -9.90 12.49 -5.76
C ASP A 67 -9.42 11.86 -7.08
N LEU A 68 -8.24 11.22 -7.07
CA LEU A 68 -7.71 10.53 -8.25
C LEU A 68 -8.59 9.33 -8.65
N LEU A 69 -9.20 8.64 -7.68
CA LEU A 69 -10.14 7.54 -7.93
C LEU A 69 -11.43 8.04 -8.57
N LEU A 70 -11.97 9.15 -8.07
CA LEU A 70 -13.14 9.79 -8.64
C LEU A 70 -12.90 10.23 -10.10
N ASP A 71 -11.73 10.78 -10.38
CA ASP A 71 -11.32 11.18 -11.74
C ASP A 71 -11.10 9.97 -12.67
N ALA A 72 -10.56 8.87 -12.15
CA ALA A 72 -10.35 7.63 -12.89
C ALA A 72 -11.66 6.85 -13.15
N GLY A 73 -12.69 7.07 -12.32
CA GLY A 73 -13.96 6.33 -12.37
C GLY A 73 -13.91 4.95 -11.72
N ASP A 74 -12.89 4.68 -10.90
CA ASP A 74 -12.68 3.39 -10.24
C ASP A 74 -13.41 3.35 -8.89
N MET A 75 -14.65 2.85 -8.89
CA MET A 75 -15.48 2.79 -7.68
C MET A 75 -15.22 1.58 -6.77
N ASP A 76 -14.42 0.61 -7.22
CA ASP A 76 -14.12 -0.61 -6.48
C ASP A 76 -12.86 -0.51 -5.62
N VAL A 77 -12.13 0.61 -5.70
CA VAL A 77 -10.92 0.84 -4.91
C VAL A 77 -11.26 1.28 -3.49
N VAL A 78 -10.62 0.66 -2.50
CA VAL A 78 -10.81 0.98 -1.07
C VAL A 78 -9.60 1.73 -0.55
N THR A 79 -9.82 2.88 0.09
CA THR A 79 -8.80 3.72 0.73
C THR A 79 -8.98 3.71 2.25
N ILE A 80 -7.87 3.67 2.99
CA ILE A 80 -7.85 3.81 4.44
C ILE A 80 -6.64 4.64 4.89
N SER A 81 -6.83 5.57 5.82
CA SER A 81 -5.74 6.20 6.57
C SER A 81 -5.55 5.56 7.94
N LEU A 82 -4.29 5.27 8.29
CA LEU A 82 -3.91 4.59 9.53
C LEU A 82 -3.17 5.57 10.45
N SER A 83 -3.77 5.87 11.60
CA SER A 83 -3.20 6.75 12.63
C SER A 83 -2.44 6.00 13.74
N GLU A 84 -2.24 4.70 13.59
CA GLU A 84 -1.57 3.84 14.57
C GLU A 84 -0.05 3.84 14.39
N SER A 85 0.68 3.07 15.21
CA SER A 85 2.12 2.88 14.98
C SER A 85 2.36 2.22 13.61
N LEU A 86 3.54 2.45 13.02
CA LEU A 86 3.87 1.82 11.73
C LEU A 86 3.79 0.28 11.83
N GLU A 87 4.18 -0.28 12.97
CA GLU A 87 4.07 -1.71 13.24
C GLU A 87 2.62 -2.20 13.17
N ASP A 88 1.72 -1.55 13.91
CA ASP A 88 0.30 -1.94 13.96
C ASP A 88 -0.36 -1.73 12.60
N ALA A 89 -0.02 -0.64 11.91
CA ALA A 89 -0.52 -0.34 10.57
C ALA A 89 -0.10 -1.39 9.54
N VAL A 90 1.16 -1.84 9.56
CA VAL A 90 1.66 -2.89 8.67
C VAL A 90 1.04 -4.24 9.02
N GLU A 91 0.93 -4.59 10.30
CA GLU A 91 0.28 -5.83 10.74
C GLU A 91 -1.20 -5.88 10.31
N PHE A 92 -1.93 -4.79 10.56
CA PHE A 92 -3.31 -4.64 10.14
C PHE A 92 -3.44 -4.77 8.62
N PHE A 93 -2.59 -4.09 7.85
CA PHE A 93 -2.68 -4.17 6.40
C PHE A 93 -2.32 -5.57 5.86
N ALA A 94 -1.29 -6.22 6.40
CA ALA A 94 -0.85 -7.54 5.93
C ALA A 94 -1.84 -8.68 6.26
N HIS A 95 -2.61 -8.54 7.34
CA HIS A 95 -3.42 -9.64 7.88
C HIS A 95 -4.90 -9.30 8.13
N GLY A 96 -5.20 -8.07 8.52
CA GLY A 96 -6.55 -7.64 8.94
C GLY A 96 -7.38 -6.97 7.83
N ALA A 97 -6.74 -6.21 6.94
CA ALA A 97 -7.43 -5.40 5.93
C ALA A 97 -8.10 -6.22 4.82
N PHE A 98 -7.71 -7.49 4.65
CA PHE A 98 -8.14 -8.34 3.54
C PHE A 98 -8.87 -9.63 4.02
N PRO A 99 -10.00 -9.52 4.74
CA PRO A 99 -10.68 -10.67 5.32
C PRO A 99 -11.18 -11.63 4.24
N GLY A 100 -10.77 -12.89 4.33
CA GLY A 100 -11.14 -13.95 3.38
C GLY A 100 -10.25 -14.04 2.14
N LEU A 101 -9.30 -13.12 1.97
CA LEU A 101 -8.26 -13.22 0.96
C LEU A 101 -7.02 -13.89 1.56
N ASN A 102 -6.78 -15.13 1.14
CA ASN A 102 -5.62 -15.90 1.61
C ASN A 102 -4.34 -15.54 0.83
N CYS A 103 -4.46 -14.76 -0.25
CA CYS A 103 -3.34 -14.36 -1.08
C CYS A 103 -3.56 -12.93 -1.59
N VAL A 104 -2.59 -12.05 -1.34
CA VAL A 104 -2.58 -10.64 -1.76
C VAL A 104 -1.16 -10.29 -2.18
N ARG A 105 -1.01 -9.51 -3.25
CA ARG A 105 0.28 -8.90 -3.59
C ARG A 105 0.32 -7.51 -2.99
N PHE A 106 1.41 -7.19 -2.30
CA PHE A 106 1.60 -5.88 -1.70
C PHE A 106 2.58 -5.05 -2.53
N VAL A 107 2.23 -3.79 -2.75
CA VAL A 107 3.14 -2.77 -3.25
C VAL A 107 3.37 -1.78 -2.13
N LEU A 108 4.60 -1.71 -1.64
CA LEU A 108 5.05 -0.70 -0.70
C LEU A 108 5.60 0.49 -1.50
N LEU A 109 4.88 1.60 -1.43
CA LEU A 109 5.33 2.89 -1.94
C LEU A 109 5.85 3.74 -0.79
N ILE A 110 7.11 4.13 -0.87
CA ILE A 110 7.74 5.03 0.10
C ILE A 110 7.98 6.38 -0.58
N CYS A 111 7.30 7.42 -0.10
CA CYS A 111 7.42 8.77 -0.63
C CYS A 111 8.83 9.32 -0.37
N GLN A 112 9.28 10.23 -1.23
CA GLN A 112 10.68 10.70 -1.16
C GLN A 112 10.99 11.49 0.11
N ASP A 113 9.97 12.10 0.69
CA ASP A 113 10.03 12.92 1.89
C ASP A 113 10.00 12.08 3.19
N ALA A 114 9.73 10.78 3.09
CA ALA A 114 9.78 9.87 4.23
C ALA A 114 11.23 9.69 4.71
N PRO A 115 11.52 9.86 6.03
CA PRO A 115 12.82 9.58 6.61
C PRO A 115 13.35 8.18 6.26
N GLU A 116 14.63 8.05 5.93
CA GLU A 116 15.27 6.77 5.57
C GLU A 116 15.08 5.69 6.66
N SER A 117 15.12 6.08 7.94
CA SER A 117 14.88 5.17 9.05
C SER A 117 13.46 4.59 9.05
N LEU A 118 12.46 5.38 8.65
CA LEU A 118 11.08 4.93 8.50
C LEU A 118 10.94 4.04 7.27
N ALA A 119 11.60 4.39 6.17
CA ALA A 119 11.62 3.59 4.96
C ALA A 119 12.14 2.17 5.22
N LEU A 120 13.32 2.06 5.86
CA LEU A 120 13.93 0.77 6.20
C LEU A 120 13.07 -0.04 7.18
N LYS A 121 12.44 0.65 8.14
CA LYS A 121 11.54 0.01 9.10
C LYS A 121 10.29 -0.57 8.41
N ALA A 122 9.65 0.20 7.52
CA ALA A 122 8.49 -0.27 6.76
C ALA A 122 8.83 -1.50 5.91
N ILE A 123 9.96 -1.47 5.20
CA ILE A 123 10.44 -2.60 4.40
C ILE A 123 10.63 -3.84 5.28
N SER A 124 11.37 -3.69 6.39
CA SER A 124 11.65 -4.81 7.30
C SER A 124 10.38 -5.40 7.93
N LEU A 125 9.37 -4.57 8.21
CA LEU A 125 8.08 -5.03 8.74
C LEU A 125 7.31 -5.81 7.68
N PHE A 126 7.20 -5.30 6.44
CA PHE A 126 6.51 -6.03 5.38
C PHE A 126 7.20 -7.34 5.03
N GLU A 127 8.54 -7.39 4.97
CA GLU A 127 9.28 -8.64 4.79
C GLU A 127 8.93 -9.65 5.89
N ARG A 128 8.91 -9.20 7.15
CA ARG A 128 8.55 -10.05 8.29
C ARG A 128 7.10 -10.55 8.24
N GLU A 129 6.14 -9.68 7.95
CA GLU A 129 4.72 -10.03 8.00
C GLU A 129 4.26 -10.87 6.82
N VAL A 130 4.98 -10.83 5.69
CA VAL A 130 4.57 -11.47 4.44
C VAL A 130 5.32 -12.80 4.17
N GLU A 131 6.49 -13.01 4.78
CA GLU A 131 7.26 -14.28 4.70
C GLU A 131 6.89 -15.32 5.77
N LEU A 132 5.86 -15.07 6.58
CA LEU A 132 5.27 -16.02 7.53
C LEU A 132 4.13 -16.85 6.91
#